data_AF-A0A3C0FYC3-F1
#
_entry.id   AF-A0A3C0FYC3-F1
#
_cell.length_a   1.000
_cell.length_b   1.000
_cell.length_c   1.000
_cell.angle_alpha   90.00
_cell.angle_beta   90.00
_cell.angle_gamma   90.00
#
_symmetry.space_group_name_H-M   'P 1'
#
loop_
_entity.id
_entity.type
_entity.pdbx_description
1 polymer ?
#
loop_
_entity_poly.entity_id
_entity_poly.type
_entity_poly.pdbx_seq_one_letter_code
_entity_poly.pdbx_strand_id
1 'polypeptide(L)'
;IKTTEEDPNNSGKQVEAPIVLIDKITADLEKLLKGPKKDSSITLNIHPFIAAYITKGFPSMRTKWFLEYKKWIKIQPRDAYTYLEYRFKNKDGKTIY
;
A
#
# COMPACT_ATOMS: atom_id res chain seq x y z
N ILE A 1 3.61 8.05 -27.30
CA ILE A 1 2.25 7.68 -27.77
C ILE A 1 1.37 7.79 -26.53
N LYS A 2 0.48 8.79 -26.48
CA LYS A 2 -0.28 9.20 -25.30
C LYS A 2 -1.74 8.87 -25.59
N THR A 3 -2.31 7.88 -24.91
CA THR A 3 -3.71 7.47 -25.08
C THR A 3 -4.51 8.02 -23.91
N THR A 4 -5.40 8.97 -24.20
CA THR A 4 -6.27 9.64 -23.22
C THR A 4 -7.71 9.30 -23.59
N GLU A 5 -8.46 8.74 -22.64
CA GLU A 5 -9.92 8.70 -22.68
C GLU A 5 -10.47 9.65 -21.62
N GLU A 6 -11.61 10.29 -21.92
CA GLU A 6 -12.27 11.30 -21.09
C GLU A 6 -13.34 10.65 -20.20
N ASP A 7 -13.30 10.96 -18.89
CA ASP A 7 -14.22 10.46 -17.87
C ASP A 7 -15.20 11.58 -17.43
N PRO A 8 -16.52 11.34 -17.36
CA PRO A 8 -17.53 12.38 -17.19
C PRO A 8 -17.73 12.90 -15.75
N ASN A 9 -16.99 12.38 -14.76
CA ASN A 9 -17.17 12.76 -13.35
C ASN A 9 -16.12 13.81 -12.90
N ASN A 10 -16.28 15.02 -13.42
CA ASN A 10 -15.82 16.31 -12.87
C ASN A 10 -14.76 16.26 -11.74
N SER A 11 -13.47 16.24 -12.11
CA SER A 11 -12.38 17.06 -11.55
C SER A 11 -10.99 16.43 -11.77
N GLY A 12 -10.50 16.45 -13.02
CA GLY A 12 -9.11 16.80 -13.38
C GLY A 12 -7.93 16.16 -12.63
N LYS A 13 -8.10 15.07 -11.88
CA LYS A 13 -7.01 14.36 -11.23
C LYS A 13 -6.72 13.12 -12.05
N GLN A 14 -5.66 13.24 -12.84
CA GLN A 14 -4.88 12.15 -13.39
C GLN A 14 -4.90 11.01 -12.38
N VAL A 15 -5.52 9.89 -12.73
CA VAL A 15 -5.58 8.71 -11.86
C VAL A 15 -4.13 8.31 -11.64
N GLU A 16 -3.58 8.64 -10.46
CA GLU A 16 -2.19 8.38 -10.13
C GLU A 16 -1.98 6.89 -10.30
N ALA A 17 -1.07 6.51 -11.19
CA ALA A 17 -0.94 5.11 -11.60
C ALA A 17 -0.73 4.23 -10.34
N PRO A 18 -1.40 3.05 -10.24
CA PRO A 18 -1.29 2.16 -9.09
C PRO A 18 0.15 1.90 -8.64
N ILE A 19 1.08 1.89 -9.60
CA ILE A 19 2.50 1.70 -9.37
C ILE A 19 3.12 2.78 -8.48
N VAL A 20 2.74 4.06 -8.66
CA VAL A 20 3.26 5.19 -7.88
C VAL A 20 2.82 5.09 -6.42
N LEU A 21 1.58 4.66 -6.18
CA LEU A 21 1.07 4.44 -4.83
C LEU A 21 1.83 3.32 -4.12
N ILE A 22 2.15 2.26 -4.84
CA ILE A 22 2.88 1.12 -4.30
C ILE A 22 4.33 1.47 -3.95
N ASP A 23 4.99 2.26 -4.79
CA ASP A 23 6.32 2.80 -4.47
C ASP A 23 6.28 3.66 -3.22
N LYS A 24 5.27 4.53 -3.07
CA LYS A 24 5.05 5.31 -1.84
C LYS A 24 4.84 4.42 -0.61
N ILE A 25 3.96 3.42 -0.70
CA ILE A 25 3.71 2.44 0.37
C ILE A 25 5.03 1.73 0.76
N THR A 26 5.84 1.34 -0.23
CA THR A 26 7.11 0.64 0.01
C THR A 26 8.11 1.56 0.71
N ALA A 27 8.25 2.81 0.26
CA ALA A 27 9.14 3.78 0.87
C ALA A 27 8.72 4.11 2.32
N ASP A 28 7.42 4.25 2.59
CA ASP A 28 6.92 4.53 3.93
C ASP A 28 7.02 3.32 4.85
N LEU A 29 6.75 2.12 4.32
CA LEU A 29 7.01 0.87 5.01
C LEU A 29 8.49 0.76 5.38
N GLU A 30 9.41 1.09 4.47
CA GLU A 30 10.85 1.06 4.76
C GLU A 30 11.22 2.03 5.88
N LYS A 31 10.69 3.25 5.87
CA LYS A 31 10.90 4.22 6.97
C LYS A 31 10.37 3.68 8.30
N LEU A 32 9.21 3.03 8.30
CA LEU A 32 8.63 2.41 9.49
C LEU A 32 9.49 1.25 10.02
N LEU A 33 10.07 0.46 9.12
CA LEU A 33 10.91 -0.69 9.44
C LEU A 33 12.33 -0.30 9.89
N LYS A 34 12.90 0.79 9.34
CA LYS A 34 14.19 1.36 9.75
C LYS A 34 14.07 2.23 11.02
N GLY A 35 12.85 2.68 11.35
CA GLY A 35 12.58 3.55 12.49
C GLY A 35 12.53 2.84 13.85
N PRO A 36 12.20 3.60 14.93
CA PRO A 36 12.11 3.06 16.29
C PRO A 36 10.99 2.02 16.48
N LYS A 37 10.06 1.93 15.52
CA LYS A 37 8.97 0.95 15.51
C LYS A 37 9.33 -0.33 14.73
N LYS A 38 10.62 -0.59 14.45
CA LYS A 38 11.07 -1.78 13.72
C LYS A 38 10.47 -3.08 14.26
N ASP A 39 10.31 -3.22 15.57
CA ASP A 39 9.86 -4.46 16.22
C ASP A 39 8.34 -4.60 16.30
N SER A 40 7.60 -3.53 16.03
CA SER A 40 6.15 -3.53 16.03
C SER A 40 5.55 -4.36 14.89
N SER A 41 4.37 -4.95 15.13
CA SER A 41 3.60 -5.64 14.08
C SER A 41 2.92 -4.58 13.21
N ILE A 42 3.23 -4.56 11.92
CA ILE A 42 2.70 -3.59 10.97
C ILE A 42 1.51 -4.21 10.21
N THR A 43 0.38 -3.51 10.24
CA THR A 43 -0.82 -3.84 9.48
C THR A 43 -1.12 -2.75 8.46
N LEU A 44 -1.02 -3.07 7.18
CA LEU A 44 -1.36 -2.19 6.07
C LEU A 44 -2.86 -2.32 5.74
N ASN A 45 -3.62 -1.25 5.96
CA ASN A 45 -5.03 -1.17 5.55
C ASN A 45 -5.11 -0.39 4.24
N ILE A 46 -5.68 -1.02 3.21
CA ILE A 46 -5.76 -0.50 1.84
C ILE A 46 -7.00 -1.01 1.14
N HIS A 47 -7.38 -0.38 0.04
CA HIS A 47 -8.48 -0.86 -0.80
C HIS A 47 -8.21 -2.30 -1.33
N PRO A 48 -9.22 -3.19 -1.39
CA PRO A 48 -9.08 -4.58 -1.86
C PRO A 48 -8.40 -4.73 -3.21
N PHE A 49 -8.60 -3.80 -4.14
CA PHE A 49 -7.95 -3.84 -5.45
C PHE A 49 -6.41 -3.79 -5.35
N ILE A 50 -5.87 -2.86 -4.56
CA ILE A 50 -4.42 -2.73 -4.35
C ILE A 50 -3.90 -3.82 -3.43
N ALA A 51 -4.70 -4.24 -2.46
CA ALA A 51 -4.38 -5.40 -1.63
C ALA A 51 -4.16 -6.63 -2.50
N ALA A 52 -5.05 -6.87 -3.46
CA ALA A 52 -4.89 -7.90 -4.45
C ALA A 52 -3.62 -7.66 -5.27
N TYR A 53 -3.35 -6.45 -5.77
CA TYR A 53 -2.12 -6.18 -6.53
C TYR A 53 -0.82 -6.49 -5.76
N ILE A 54 -0.76 -6.19 -4.45
CA ILE A 54 0.44 -6.44 -3.62
C ILE A 54 0.58 -7.94 -3.28
N THR A 55 -0.55 -8.63 -3.11
CA THR A 55 -0.58 -10.03 -2.65
C THR A 55 -0.69 -11.08 -3.75
N LYS A 56 -1.31 -10.73 -4.88
CA LYS A 56 -1.53 -11.57 -6.06
C LYS A 56 -0.37 -11.39 -7.03
N GLY A 57 -0.03 -12.47 -7.72
CA GLY A 57 1.14 -12.55 -8.59
C GLY A 57 2.29 -13.33 -7.94
N PHE A 58 3.16 -13.90 -8.77
CA PHE A 58 4.35 -14.62 -8.34
C PHE A 58 5.57 -14.08 -9.12
N PRO A 59 6.63 -13.62 -8.44
CA PRO A 59 6.75 -13.41 -6.99
C PRO A 59 5.86 -12.25 -6.50
N SER A 60 5.16 -12.44 -5.38
CA SER A 60 4.31 -11.37 -4.82
C SER A 60 5.16 -10.28 -4.17
N MET A 61 4.70 -9.03 -4.23
CA MET A 61 5.41 -7.90 -3.61
C MET A 61 5.51 -8.06 -2.09
N ARG A 62 4.49 -8.68 -1.48
CA ARG A 62 4.52 -9.10 -0.08
C ARG A 62 5.70 -10.03 0.24
N THR A 63 5.98 -10.99 -0.64
CA THR A 63 7.12 -11.91 -0.46
C THR A 63 8.44 -11.16 -0.61
N LYS A 64 8.52 -10.20 -1.54
CA LYS A 64 9.70 -9.33 -1.69
C LYS A 64 9.99 -8.56 -0.40
N TRP A 65 8.98 -7.90 0.17
CA TRP A 65 9.14 -7.21 1.46
C TRP A 65 9.57 -8.15 2.60
N PHE A 66 9.02 -9.37 2.63
CA PHE A 66 9.44 -10.36 3.62
C PHE A 66 10.90 -10.77 3.45
N LEU A 67 11.39 -10.94 2.21
CA LEU A 67 12.78 -11.27 1.94
C LEU A 67 13.73 -10.12 2.26
N GLU A 68 13.37 -8.88 1.90
CA GLU A 68 14.23 -7.71 2.12
C GLU A 68 14.30 -7.29 3.59
N TYR A 69 13.15 -7.31 4.28
CA TYR A 69 13.07 -6.76 5.65
C TYR A 69 12.90 -7.83 6.74
N LYS A 70 12.78 -9.11 6.38
CA LYS A 70 12.52 -10.24 7.31
C LYS A 70 11.31 -10.01 8.21
N LYS A 71 10.37 -9.18 7.76
CA LYS A 71 9.19 -8.74 8.52
C LYS A 71 7.92 -9.13 7.79
N TRP A 72 7.04 -9.81 8.52
CA TRP A 72 5.75 -10.21 7.99
C TRP A 72 4.74 -9.08 8.13
N ILE A 73 4.36 -8.48 7.00
CA ILE A 73 3.36 -7.40 6.97
C ILE A 73 1.97 -8.00 6.79
N LYS A 74 1.04 -7.58 7.66
CA LYS A 74 -0.37 -7.98 7.56
C LYS A 74 -1.10 -7.02 6.64
N ILE A 75 -1.62 -7.51 5.53
CA ILE A 75 -2.40 -6.71 4.59
C ILE A 75 -3.88 -6.93 4.92
N GLN A 76 -4.63 -5.85 5.10
CA GLN A 76 -6.05 -5.86 5.42
C GLN A 76 -6.81 -5.06 4.37
N PRO A 77 -7.57 -5.73 3.48
CA PRO A 77 -8.43 -5.02 2.55
C PRO A 77 -9.53 -4.29 3.32
N ARG A 78 -9.81 -3.05 2.95
CA ARG A 78 -10.88 -2.23 3.51
C ARG A 78 -11.65 -1.57 2.36
N ASP A 79 -12.88 -1.99 2.14
CA ASP A 79 -13.75 -1.45 1.08
C ASP A 79 -14.11 0.02 1.30
N ALA A 80 -14.05 0.49 2.55
CA ALA A 80 -14.30 1.89 2.89
C ALA A 80 -13.17 2.86 2.50
N TYR A 81 -12.06 2.37 1.95
CA TYR A 81 -10.89 3.19 1.61
C TYR A 81 -10.93 3.55 0.13
N THR A 82 -10.64 4.81 -0.22
CA THR A 82 -10.50 5.15 -1.62
C THR A 82 -9.25 4.49 -2.22
N TYR A 83 -9.18 4.49 -3.55
CA TYR A 83 -8.07 3.90 -4.28
C TYR A 83 -6.69 4.42 -3.84
N LEU A 84 -6.56 5.71 -3.51
CA LEU A 84 -5.28 6.30 -3.12
C LEU A 84 -5.04 6.28 -1.60
N GLU A 85 -5.98 5.79 -0.82
CA GLU A 85 -5.88 5.77 0.63
C GLU A 85 -5.27 4.48 1.16
N TYR A 86 -4.24 4.64 1.99
CA TYR A 86 -3.64 3.58 2.78
C TYR A 86 -3.35 4.07 4.20
N ARG A 87 -3.37 3.15 5.16
CA ARG A 87 -2.99 3.44 6.55
C ARG A 87 -2.20 2.29 7.13
N PHE A 88 -1.08 2.62 7.75
CA PHE A 88 -0.31 1.67 8.53
C PHE A 88 -0.80 1.70 9.97
N LYS A 89 -1.08 0.53 10.53
CA LYS A 89 -1.48 0.35 11.93
C LYS A 89 -0.46 -0.50 12.67
N ASN A 90 -0.29 -0.21 13.95
CA ASN A 90 0.50 -1.05 14.85
C ASN A 90 -0.36 -2.20 15.42
N LYS A 91 0.24 -3.08 16.23
CA LYS A 91 -0.39 -4.14 17.01
C LYS A 91 -1.55 -3.64 17.89
N ASP A 92 -1.42 -2.43 18.44
CA ASP A 92 -2.47 -1.72 19.20
C ASP A 92 -3.64 -1.21 18.33
N GLY A 93 -3.60 -1.40 17.01
CA GLY A 93 -4.62 -0.88 16.09
C GLY A 93 -4.56 0.64 15.87
N LYS A 94 -3.61 1.34 16.51
CA LYS A 94 -3.34 2.76 16.29
C LYS A 94 -2.70 2.99 14.92
N THR A 95 -3.22 3.96 14.18
CA THR A 95 -2.62 4.45 12.94
C THR A 95 -1.26 5.07 13.25
N ILE A 96 -0.21 4.56 12.60
CA ILE A 96 1.16 5.05 12.74
C ILE A 96 1.61 5.84 11.51
N TYR A 97 0.84 5.76 10.42
CA TYR A 97 1.04 6.49 9.17
C TYR A 97 -0.27 6.45 8.37
#